data_AF-A0A871BL60-F1
#
_entry.id   AF-A0A871BL60-F1
#
_cell.length_a   1.000
_cell.length_b   1.000
_cell.length_c   1.000
_cell.angle_alpha   90.00
_cell.angle_beta   90.00
_cell.angle_gamma   90.00
#
_symmetry.space_group_name_H-M   'P 1'
#
loop_
_entity.id
_entity.type
_entity.pdbx_description
1 polymer ?
#
loop_
_entity_poly.entity_id
_entity_poly.type
_entity_poly.pdbx_seq_one_letter_code
_entity_poly.pdbx_strand_id
1 'polypeptide(L)'
;MTESIDSTRTTVEWRRISPTDITPPIVRRISYLELKLEHPALEPSGHSDRFFPDAIPYESEGTSRVFYWRPALAPSTTDPMDWELACATTHELVGFNSLPASGPPLVTEGASGTILVVDGTVAGDATTSHVSSYSTPDLSIDSRSDTVAELSVNGTSHSIPVGTRRRIRLSEQCIQPVGSDSGSTTVTPELVVRYPGRRELHHPARSGTYRLFPSFGLDLDGIPNPLPVPTTAGELDDRALATKLGVDLSKHAYPERVLWQAFAHTAFNLQTDMTPALTTLNTGHIVLRTRETR
;
A
#
# COMPACT_ATOMS: atom_id res chain seq x y z
N MET A 1 -41.57 8.24 -28.69
CA MET A 1 -41.51 9.27 -27.64
C MET A 1 -40.40 8.84 -26.72
N THR A 2 -39.25 9.47 -26.84
CA THR A 2 -38.01 9.06 -26.16
C THR A 2 -38.08 9.61 -24.74
N GLU A 3 -38.25 8.75 -23.74
CA GLU A 3 -38.14 9.15 -22.34
C GLU A 3 -36.68 9.57 -22.07
N SER A 4 -36.52 10.87 -21.85
CA SER A 4 -35.32 11.46 -21.30
C SER A 4 -35.10 10.87 -19.91
N ILE A 5 -34.10 10.01 -19.76
CA ILE A 5 -33.55 9.67 -18.45
C ILE A 5 -32.96 10.97 -17.91
N ASP A 6 -33.73 11.65 -17.08
CA ASP A 6 -33.31 12.85 -16.38
C ASP A 6 -32.18 12.45 -15.42
N SER A 7 -30.94 12.57 -15.89
CA SER A 7 -29.75 12.37 -15.07
C SER A 7 -29.75 13.50 -14.03
N THR A 8 -30.23 13.22 -12.82
CA THR A 8 -30.10 14.12 -11.67
C THR A 8 -28.62 14.43 -11.49
N ARG A 9 -28.17 15.59 -11.96
CA ARG A 9 -26.79 16.04 -11.85
C ARG A 9 -26.49 16.30 -10.39
N THR A 10 -25.82 15.37 -9.74
CA THR A 10 -25.34 15.59 -8.38
C THR A 10 -24.19 16.59 -8.43
N THR A 11 -24.26 17.63 -7.61
CA THR A 11 -23.24 18.66 -7.51
C THR A 11 -22.45 18.50 -6.22
N VAL A 12 -21.12 18.61 -6.31
CA VAL A 12 -20.22 18.58 -5.16
C VAL A 12 -19.57 19.95 -5.00
N GLU A 13 -19.69 20.51 -3.80
CA GLU A 13 -18.96 21.70 -3.40
C GLU A 13 -17.56 21.33 -2.91
N TRP A 14 -16.59 22.20 -3.18
CA TRP A 14 -15.24 22.02 -2.68
C TRP A 14 -14.66 23.32 -2.14
N ARG A 15 -13.62 23.23 -1.32
CA ARG A 15 -12.93 24.39 -0.77
C ARG A 15 -11.43 24.22 -0.94
N ARG A 16 -10.78 25.26 -1.46
CA ARG A 16 -9.31 25.34 -1.44
C ARG A 16 -8.83 25.55 0.00
N ILE A 17 -7.91 24.72 0.45
CA ILE A 17 -7.23 24.88 1.74
C ILE A 17 -5.85 25.48 1.47
N SER A 18 -5.42 26.43 2.30
CA SER A 18 -4.08 27.00 2.16
C SER A 18 -3.02 25.92 2.44
N PRO A 19 -1.91 25.85 1.68
CA PRO A 19 -0.80 24.96 2.01
C PRO A 19 -0.24 25.16 3.41
N THR A 20 -0.40 26.35 4.00
CA THR A 20 0.03 26.66 5.37
C THR A 20 -0.86 26.01 6.44
N ASP A 21 -2.08 25.63 6.09
CA ASP A 21 -3.08 25.09 7.02
C ASP A 21 -3.03 23.56 7.10
N ILE A 22 -2.16 22.94 6.31
CA ILE A 22 -1.96 21.49 6.27
C ILE A 22 -0.48 21.16 6.44
N THR A 23 -0.21 20.06 7.14
CA THR A 23 1.16 19.52 7.18
C THR A 23 1.53 19.00 5.79
N PRO A 24 2.64 19.46 5.20
CA PRO A 24 3.02 19.07 3.84
C PRO A 24 3.26 17.56 3.74
N PRO A 25 2.98 16.96 2.57
CA PRO A 25 3.26 15.55 2.35
C PRO A 25 4.76 15.28 2.41
N ILE A 26 5.10 14.04 2.75
CA ILE A 26 6.46 13.53 2.71
C ILE A 26 6.79 13.23 1.25
N VAL A 27 7.79 13.91 0.71
CA VAL A 27 8.35 13.64 -0.62
C VAL A 27 9.86 13.48 -0.48
N ARG A 28 10.35 12.25 -0.61
CA ARG A 28 11.78 11.95 -0.41
C ARG A 28 12.30 10.88 -1.36
N ARG A 29 13.51 11.09 -1.88
CA ARG A 29 14.27 10.05 -2.55
C ARG A 29 15.12 9.29 -1.53
N ILE A 30 14.77 8.05 -1.24
CA ILE A 30 15.38 7.24 -0.18
C ILE A 30 15.64 5.81 -0.65
N SER A 31 16.62 5.13 -0.05
CA SER A 31 16.79 3.68 -0.21
C SER A 31 15.52 2.98 0.24
N TYR A 32 15.03 2.01 -0.54
CA TYR A 32 13.77 1.34 -0.27
C TYR A 32 13.98 -0.17 -0.25
N LEU A 33 13.53 -0.81 0.82
CA LEU A 33 13.57 -2.26 1.03
C LEU A 33 12.14 -2.79 1.14
N GLU A 34 11.92 -4.00 0.63
CA GLU A 34 10.64 -4.68 0.70
C GLU A 34 10.84 -6.04 1.36
N LEU A 35 10.08 -6.29 2.41
CA LEU A 35 10.18 -7.50 3.23
C LEU A 35 8.81 -8.15 3.43
N LYS A 36 8.72 -9.46 3.24
CA LYS A 36 7.55 -10.23 3.68
C LYS A 36 7.96 -11.61 4.15
N LEU A 37 7.26 -12.12 5.16
CA LEU A 37 7.47 -13.45 5.71
C LEU A 37 6.27 -14.33 5.35
N GLU A 38 6.48 -15.28 4.43
CA GLU A 38 5.41 -16.10 3.85
C GLU A 38 5.42 -17.52 4.42
N HIS A 39 4.25 -18.15 4.42
CA HIS A 39 4.03 -19.51 4.91
C HIS A 39 3.32 -20.33 3.83
N PRO A 40 4.00 -20.63 2.71
CA PRO A 40 3.34 -21.14 1.49
C PRO A 40 2.69 -22.52 1.65
N ALA A 41 3.07 -23.29 2.66
CA ALA A 41 2.50 -24.61 2.95
C ALA A 41 1.34 -24.57 3.97
N LEU A 42 0.95 -23.39 4.43
CA LEU A 42 -0.14 -23.20 5.39
C LEU A 42 -1.44 -22.88 4.65
N GLU A 43 -2.54 -23.50 5.09
CA GLU A 43 -3.85 -23.18 4.54
C GLU A 43 -4.33 -21.79 5.05
N PRO A 44 -4.79 -20.90 4.16
CA PRO A 44 -5.32 -19.61 4.55
C PRO A 44 -6.68 -19.76 5.23
N SER A 45 -6.85 -19.10 6.37
CA SER A 45 -8.11 -19.07 7.12
C SER A 45 -8.77 -17.70 7.13
N GLY A 46 -8.09 -16.68 6.59
CA GLY A 46 -8.61 -15.33 6.47
C GLY A 46 -7.95 -14.55 5.35
N HIS A 47 -8.55 -13.41 5.05
CA HIS A 47 -7.90 -12.34 4.32
C HIS A 47 -7.46 -11.30 5.34
N SER A 48 -6.27 -10.73 5.18
CA SER A 48 -5.86 -9.63 6.05
C SER A 48 -6.68 -8.39 5.71
N ASP A 49 -7.68 -8.08 6.54
CA ASP A 49 -8.35 -6.76 6.51
C ASP A 49 -7.39 -5.64 6.93
N ARG A 50 -6.27 -5.99 7.60
CA ARG A 50 -5.09 -5.14 7.78
C ARG A 50 -4.31 -5.15 6.49
N PHE A 51 -4.96 -4.55 5.53
CA PHE A 51 -4.53 -4.39 4.19
C PHE A 51 -3.61 -3.17 4.13
N PHE A 52 -2.46 -3.30 3.47
CA PHE A 52 -1.56 -2.17 3.23
C PHE A 52 -1.54 -1.75 1.75
N PRO A 53 -2.67 -1.47 1.09
CA PRO A 53 -2.72 -1.17 -0.34
C PRO A 53 -2.55 0.30 -0.64
N ASP A 54 -1.97 1.04 0.29
CA ASP A 54 -1.90 2.47 0.11
C ASP A 54 -0.73 2.83 -0.78
N ALA A 55 0.25 1.93 -0.95
CA ALA A 55 1.41 2.12 -1.80
C ALA A 55 1.18 1.65 -3.24
N ILE A 56 1.46 2.53 -4.19
CA ILE A 56 1.52 2.21 -5.61
C ILE A 56 2.95 2.42 -6.08
N PRO A 57 3.74 1.35 -6.30
CA PRO A 57 5.03 1.47 -6.96
C PRO A 57 4.81 1.68 -8.46
N TYR A 58 5.45 2.68 -9.05
CA TYR A 58 5.41 2.91 -10.49
C TYR A 58 6.62 3.70 -10.97
N GLU A 59 6.83 3.72 -12.29
CA GLU A 59 7.79 4.63 -12.91
C GLU A 59 7.05 5.73 -13.65
N SER A 60 7.53 6.95 -13.49
CA SER A 60 7.02 8.12 -14.19
C SER A 60 8.19 9.03 -14.50
N GLU A 61 8.33 9.40 -15.78
CA GLU A 61 9.43 10.24 -16.28
C GLU A 61 10.83 9.71 -15.89
N GLY A 62 11.03 8.39 -15.94
CA GLY A 62 12.30 7.75 -15.57
C GLY A 62 12.59 7.73 -14.06
N THR A 63 11.66 8.20 -13.23
CA THR A 63 11.75 8.14 -11.78
C THR A 63 10.94 6.98 -11.24
N SER A 64 11.64 6.07 -10.57
CA SER A 64 11.05 4.98 -9.80
C SER A 64 10.43 5.53 -8.51
N ARG A 65 9.09 5.55 -8.42
CA ARG A 65 8.29 6.11 -7.32
C ARG A 65 7.61 5.02 -6.51
N VAL A 66 7.24 5.37 -5.28
CA VAL A 66 6.24 4.66 -4.47
C VAL A 66 5.30 5.70 -3.89
N PHE A 67 4.01 5.58 -4.18
CA PHE A 67 3.03 6.59 -3.81
C PHE A 67 2.02 6.06 -2.81
N TYR A 68 1.94 6.71 -1.66
CA TYR A 68 0.96 6.45 -0.61
C TYR A 68 -0.14 7.49 -0.66
N TRP A 69 -1.40 7.06 -0.79
CA TRP A 69 -2.53 7.99 -0.83
C TRP A 69 -3.24 8.19 0.51
N ARG A 70 -2.86 7.42 1.52
CA ARG A 70 -3.46 7.41 2.86
C ARG A 70 -2.34 7.37 3.89
N PRO A 71 -2.57 7.94 5.08
CA PRO A 71 -1.61 7.88 6.16
C PRO A 71 -1.39 6.43 6.59
N ALA A 72 -0.17 5.94 6.39
CA ALA A 72 0.21 4.56 6.61
C ALA A 72 1.39 4.42 7.61
N LEU A 73 1.80 5.54 8.22
CA LEU A 73 2.84 5.59 9.25
C LEU A 73 2.22 5.58 10.63
N ALA A 74 2.78 4.76 11.51
CA ALA A 74 2.42 4.77 12.92
C ALA A 74 2.71 6.15 13.55
N PRO A 75 1.93 6.60 14.54
CA PRO A 75 2.21 7.85 15.25
C PRO A 75 3.60 7.86 15.92
N SER A 76 4.10 6.68 16.29
CA SER A 76 5.42 6.48 16.90
C SER A 76 6.58 6.47 15.90
N THR A 77 6.31 6.50 14.59
CA THR A 77 7.37 6.47 13.59
C THR A 77 8.25 7.72 13.71
N THR A 78 9.57 7.53 13.66
CA THR A 78 10.57 8.61 13.62
C THR A 78 10.31 9.57 12.46
N ASP A 79 10.88 10.78 12.53
CA ASP A 79 10.66 11.77 11.48
C ASP A 79 11.10 11.21 10.11
N PRO A 80 10.20 11.14 9.12
CA PRO A 80 10.51 10.67 7.77
C PRO A 80 11.65 11.40 7.08
N MET A 81 11.96 12.64 7.50
CA MET A 81 13.09 13.41 7.00
C MET A 81 14.44 12.89 7.48
N ASP A 82 14.49 12.20 8.61
CA ASP A 82 15.71 11.65 9.21
C ASP A 82 16.02 10.24 8.74
N TRP A 83 15.10 9.61 7.99
CA TRP A 83 15.32 8.25 7.52
C TRP A 83 16.46 8.17 6.51
N GLU A 84 17.24 7.10 6.63
CA GLU A 84 18.23 6.70 5.64
C GLU A 84 17.80 5.48 4.82
N LEU A 85 16.84 4.71 5.34
CA LEU A 85 16.20 3.57 4.69
C LEU A 85 14.71 3.55 5.03
N ALA A 86 13.88 3.36 4.01
CA ALA A 86 12.47 3.02 4.16
C ALA A 86 12.28 1.53 3.87
N CYS A 87 11.47 0.85 4.68
CA CYS A 87 11.17 -0.56 4.54
C CYS A 87 9.67 -0.80 4.55
N ALA A 88 9.14 -1.32 3.45
CA ALA A 88 7.74 -1.73 3.37
C ALA A 88 7.58 -3.21 3.65
N THR A 89 6.54 -3.54 4.39
CA THR A 89 6.13 -4.91 4.66
C THR A 89 4.70 -5.16 4.16
N THR A 90 4.17 -6.35 4.43
CA THR A 90 2.74 -6.63 4.27
C THR A 90 1.87 -5.94 5.32
N HIS A 91 2.47 -5.34 6.36
CA HIS A 91 1.78 -4.75 7.51
C HIS A 91 1.88 -3.23 7.54
N GLU A 92 3.07 -2.70 7.27
CA GLU A 92 3.35 -1.27 7.44
C GLU A 92 4.55 -0.78 6.64
N LEU A 93 4.72 0.54 6.62
CA LEU A 93 5.94 1.23 6.19
C LEU A 93 6.71 1.69 7.42
N VAL A 94 7.94 1.23 7.56
CA VAL A 94 8.86 1.60 8.65
C VAL A 94 10.05 2.35 8.07
N GLY A 95 10.55 3.33 8.81
CA GLY A 95 11.78 4.04 8.45
C GLY A 95 12.85 3.91 9.53
N PHE A 96 14.10 3.82 9.06
CA PHE A 96 15.28 3.70 9.90
C PHE A 96 16.16 4.94 9.72
N ASN A 97 16.55 5.56 10.84
CA ASN A 97 17.44 6.73 10.86
C ASN A 97 18.93 6.37 11.00
N SER A 98 19.22 5.11 11.33
CA SER A 98 20.56 4.55 11.44
C SER A 98 20.53 3.03 11.29
N LEU A 99 21.64 2.47 10.83
CA LEU A 99 21.90 1.04 10.74
C LEU A 99 23.21 0.69 11.49
N PRO A 100 23.32 -0.52 12.08
CA PRO A 100 22.36 -1.62 12.02
C PRO A 100 21.09 -1.36 12.85
N ALA A 101 19.98 -1.95 12.43
CA ALA A 101 18.70 -1.86 13.13
C ALA A 101 17.98 -3.20 13.17
N SER A 102 17.18 -3.42 14.22
CA SER A 102 16.22 -4.53 14.23
C SER A 102 15.20 -4.36 13.11
N GLY A 103 14.86 -5.45 12.45
CA GLY A 103 13.92 -5.47 11.33
C GLY A 103 12.50 -5.05 11.74
N PRO A 104 11.66 -4.68 10.77
CA PRO A 104 10.27 -4.35 11.06
C PRO A 104 9.50 -5.60 11.50
N PRO A 105 8.35 -5.46 12.18
CA PRO A 105 7.48 -6.59 12.46
C PRO A 105 6.99 -7.24 11.16
N LEU A 106 7.11 -8.56 11.10
CA LEU A 106 6.71 -9.38 9.96
C LEU A 106 5.54 -10.33 10.27
N VAL A 107 5.00 -10.24 11.47
CA VAL A 107 3.79 -10.96 11.94
C VAL A 107 2.94 -10.01 12.76
N THR A 108 1.67 -10.36 12.96
CA THR A 108 0.78 -9.62 13.86
C THR A 108 0.48 -10.45 15.09
N GLU A 109 0.87 -9.97 16.26
CA GLU A 109 0.46 -10.57 17.54
C GLU A 109 -0.97 -10.15 17.91
N GLY A 110 -1.73 -11.10 18.45
CA GLY A 110 -3.11 -10.91 18.92
C GLY A 110 -3.37 -11.64 20.23
N ALA A 111 -4.51 -11.34 20.87
CA ALA A 111 -4.84 -11.82 22.21
C ALA A 111 -4.90 -13.37 22.33
N SER A 112 -5.19 -14.06 21.24
CA SER A 112 -5.35 -15.52 21.18
C SER A 112 -4.34 -16.21 20.27
N GLY A 113 -3.29 -15.51 19.82
CA GLY A 113 -2.24 -16.10 18.99
C GLY A 113 -1.59 -15.10 18.02
N THR A 114 -0.90 -15.63 17.01
CA THR A 114 -0.18 -14.86 15.98
C THR A 114 -0.84 -15.03 14.62
N ILE A 115 -1.03 -13.93 13.89
CA ILE A 115 -1.49 -13.94 12.50
C ILE A 115 -0.27 -13.95 11.59
N LEU A 116 -0.21 -14.98 10.74
CA LEU A 116 0.86 -15.23 9.78
C LEU A 116 0.37 -14.93 8.37
N VAL A 117 1.27 -14.42 7.51
CA VAL A 117 1.00 -14.27 6.08
C VAL A 117 1.27 -15.60 5.39
N VAL A 118 0.27 -16.14 4.70
CA VAL A 118 0.40 -17.35 3.88
C VAL A 118 1.04 -17.01 2.54
N ASP A 119 0.41 -16.09 1.82
CA ASP A 119 0.91 -15.47 0.59
C ASP A 119 0.46 -14.00 0.57
N GLY A 120 1.32 -13.09 0.13
CA GLY A 120 0.92 -11.70 0.00
C GLY A 120 1.86 -10.84 -0.83
N THR A 121 1.41 -9.64 -1.17
CA THR A 121 2.22 -8.65 -1.87
C THR A 121 2.68 -7.57 -0.88
N VAL A 122 3.94 -7.14 -0.97
CA VAL A 122 4.40 -6.00 -0.16
C VAL A 122 3.60 -4.78 -0.56
N ALA A 123 3.01 -4.12 0.43
CA ALA A 123 2.02 -3.07 0.21
C ALA A 123 0.84 -3.48 -0.71
N GLY A 124 0.38 -4.72 -0.59
CA GLY A 124 -0.77 -5.24 -1.31
C GLY A 124 -1.58 -6.25 -0.49
N ASP A 125 -2.33 -7.09 -1.19
CA ASP A 125 -3.19 -8.09 -0.57
C ASP A 125 -2.37 -9.21 0.06
N ALA A 126 -2.86 -9.73 1.19
CA ALA A 126 -2.29 -10.89 1.84
C ALA A 126 -3.39 -11.84 2.33
N THR A 127 -3.18 -13.13 2.10
CA THR A 127 -3.91 -14.20 2.75
C THR A 127 -3.21 -14.53 4.06
N THR A 128 -3.99 -14.85 5.09
CA THR A 128 -3.45 -15.05 6.43
C THR A 128 -3.98 -16.31 7.08
N SER A 129 -3.26 -16.76 8.09
CA SER A 129 -3.68 -17.85 8.97
C SER A 129 -3.37 -17.47 10.41
N HIS A 130 -4.26 -17.85 11.32
CA HIS A 130 -4.12 -17.54 12.75
C HIS A 130 -3.65 -18.78 13.49
N VAL A 131 -2.54 -18.68 14.21
CA VAL A 131 -1.90 -19.78 14.96
C VAL A 131 -1.77 -19.44 16.43
N SER A 132 -1.78 -20.44 17.31
CA SER A 132 -1.70 -20.24 18.76
C SER A 132 -0.34 -19.72 19.23
N SER A 133 0.74 -20.17 18.59
CA SER A 133 2.10 -19.74 18.86
C SER A 133 2.95 -19.75 17.60
N TYR A 134 3.91 -18.84 17.54
CA TYR A 134 4.87 -18.72 16.45
C TYR A 134 6.16 -18.10 16.98
N SER A 135 7.31 -18.58 16.50
CA SER A 135 8.60 -17.96 16.83
C SER A 135 9.04 -17.09 15.67
N THR A 136 8.84 -15.78 15.79
CA THR A 136 9.26 -14.82 14.76
C THR A 136 10.77 -14.89 14.58
N PRO A 137 11.29 -15.03 13.35
CA PRO A 137 12.72 -15.04 13.10
C PRO A 137 13.34 -13.70 13.52
N ASP A 138 14.53 -13.76 14.12
CA ASP A 138 15.30 -12.56 14.46
C ASP A 138 15.87 -11.97 13.17
N LEU A 139 15.50 -10.74 12.86
CA LEU A 139 15.89 -10.04 11.65
C LEU A 139 16.60 -8.76 12.04
N SER A 140 17.77 -8.52 11.44
CA SER A 140 18.43 -7.23 11.45
C SER A 140 18.70 -6.76 10.03
N ILE A 141 18.59 -5.45 9.83
CA ILE A 141 19.10 -4.76 8.65
C ILE A 141 20.46 -4.20 9.06
N ASP A 142 21.52 -4.76 8.50
CA ASP A 142 22.87 -4.51 9.00
C ASP A 142 23.49 -3.28 8.35
N SER A 143 23.34 -3.16 7.03
CA SER A 143 23.83 -2.01 6.27
C SER A 143 23.13 -1.89 4.92
N ARG A 144 23.29 -0.73 4.29
CA ARG A 144 22.81 -0.48 2.93
C ARG A 144 23.76 0.43 2.18
N SER A 145 23.86 0.21 0.89
CA SER A 145 24.56 1.05 -0.08
C SER A 145 23.68 1.23 -1.32
N ASP A 146 24.13 2.00 -2.30
CA ASP A 146 23.37 2.19 -3.55
C ASP A 146 23.28 0.91 -4.40
N THR A 147 24.11 -0.11 -4.12
CA THR A 147 24.15 -1.36 -4.91
C THR A 147 23.71 -2.60 -4.16
N VAL A 148 23.67 -2.57 -2.82
CA VAL A 148 23.38 -3.75 -2.01
C VAL A 148 22.79 -3.37 -0.65
N ALA A 149 21.85 -4.18 -0.16
CA ALA A 149 21.41 -4.20 1.22
C ALA A 149 21.89 -5.49 1.89
N GLU A 150 22.45 -5.37 3.10
CA GLU A 150 22.90 -6.50 3.91
C GLU A 150 21.96 -6.66 5.10
N LEU A 151 21.56 -7.90 5.36
CA LEU A 151 20.62 -8.26 6.42
C LEU A 151 20.98 -9.60 7.01
N SER A 152 20.75 -9.75 8.32
CA SER A 152 20.98 -11.01 9.01
C SER A 152 19.66 -11.58 9.52
N VAL A 153 19.49 -12.88 9.32
CA VAL A 153 18.30 -13.62 9.77
C VAL A 153 18.75 -14.78 10.62
N ASN A 154 18.32 -14.82 11.89
CA ASN A 154 18.76 -15.79 12.89
C ASN A 154 20.30 -15.90 12.93
N GLY A 155 20.99 -14.76 12.84
CA GLY A 155 22.46 -14.67 12.82
C GLY A 155 23.15 -15.05 11.51
N THR A 156 22.41 -15.43 10.46
CA THR A 156 22.98 -15.70 9.12
C THR A 156 22.87 -14.48 8.22
N SER A 157 24.01 -13.99 7.71
CA SER A 157 24.04 -12.80 6.86
C SER A 157 23.69 -13.10 5.40
N HIS A 158 22.96 -12.18 4.78
CA HIS A 158 22.49 -12.25 3.41
C HIS A 158 22.67 -10.90 2.69
N SER A 159 23.36 -10.98 1.56
CA SER A 159 23.52 -9.86 0.63
C SER A 159 22.39 -9.84 -0.40
N ILE A 160 21.73 -8.69 -0.55
CA ILE A 160 20.65 -8.45 -1.51
C ILE A 160 21.06 -7.34 -2.48
N PRO A 161 21.53 -7.70 -3.70
CA PRO A 161 21.88 -6.71 -4.70
C PRO A 161 20.67 -5.87 -5.16
N VAL A 162 20.93 -4.64 -5.57
CA VAL A 162 19.92 -3.73 -6.10
C VAL A 162 19.22 -4.33 -7.33
N GLY A 163 17.91 -4.12 -7.42
CA GLY A 163 17.06 -4.67 -8.48
C GLY A 163 16.75 -6.16 -8.34
N THR A 164 17.27 -6.84 -7.31
CA THR A 164 17.05 -8.27 -7.11
C THR A 164 16.00 -8.56 -6.05
N ARG A 165 15.38 -9.74 -6.18
CA ARG A 165 14.53 -10.37 -5.18
C ARG A 165 15.18 -11.67 -4.75
N ARG A 166 15.26 -11.90 -3.45
CA ARG A 166 15.76 -13.13 -2.84
C ARG A 166 14.67 -13.76 -1.99
N ARG A 167 14.60 -15.09 -2.01
CA ARG A 167 13.81 -15.89 -1.07
C ARG A 167 14.78 -16.63 -0.16
N ILE A 168 14.61 -16.48 1.14
CA ILE A 168 15.44 -17.08 2.17
C ILE A 168 14.55 -18.07 2.92
N ARG A 169 14.80 -19.36 2.72
CA ARG A 169 14.09 -20.44 3.40
C ARG A 169 14.58 -20.51 4.85
N LEU A 170 13.66 -20.45 5.81
CA LEU A 170 13.97 -20.48 7.23
C LEU A 170 13.84 -21.89 7.80
N SER A 171 14.25 -22.07 9.05
CA SER A 171 14.06 -23.33 9.77
C SER A 171 12.57 -23.68 9.88
N GLU A 172 12.28 -24.98 9.81
CA GLU A 172 10.93 -25.49 10.02
C GLU A 172 10.42 -25.12 11.40
N GLN A 173 9.12 -24.80 11.46
CA GLN A 173 8.41 -24.50 12.68
C GLN A 173 7.17 -25.38 12.79
N CYS A 174 6.93 -25.89 14.00
CA CYS A 174 5.69 -26.55 14.34
C CYS A 174 4.72 -25.50 14.86
N ILE A 175 3.59 -25.33 14.17
CA ILE A 175 2.56 -24.36 14.50
C ILE A 175 1.23 -25.06 14.72
N GLN A 176 0.34 -24.45 15.49
CA GLN A 176 -1.01 -24.97 15.67
C GLN A 176 -2.02 -23.91 15.23
N PRO A 177 -2.73 -24.12 14.11
CA PRO A 177 -3.79 -23.23 13.68
C PRO A 177 -4.89 -23.14 14.74
N VAL A 178 -5.35 -21.91 15.01
CA VAL A 178 -6.47 -21.67 15.93
C VAL A 178 -7.77 -22.13 15.27
N GLY A 179 -8.58 -22.89 16.01
CA GLY A 179 -9.88 -23.36 15.53
C GLY A 179 -9.80 -24.54 14.55
N SER A 180 -8.63 -25.14 14.34
CA SER A 180 -8.49 -26.39 13.59
C SER A 180 -8.44 -27.61 14.52
N ASP A 181 -9.20 -28.65 14.16
CA ASP A 181 -9.14 -29.97 14.81
C ASP A 181 -7.94 -30.80 14.35
N SER A 182 -7.19 -30.34 13.33
CA SER A 182 -6.16 -31.10 12.63
C SER A 182 -4.83 -31.28 13.39
N GLY A 183 -4.74 -30.81 14.64
CA GLY A 183 -3.49 -30.82 15.40
C GLY A 183 -2.43 -29.86 14.86
N SER A 184 -1.21 -29.95 15.38
CA SER A 184 -0.08 -29.13 14.95
C SER A 184 0.41 -29.51 13.55
N THR A 185 0.77 -28.52 12.73
CA THR A 185 1.35 -28.71 11.40
C THR A 185 2.78 -28.17 11.34
N THR A 186 3.62 -28.78 10.52
CA THR A 186 4.99 -28.30 10.30
C THR A 186 5.01 -27.44 9.04
N VAL A 187 5.53 -26.22 9.16
CA VAL A 187 5.68 -25.29 8.04
C VAL A 187 7.13 -24.83 7.92
N THR A 188 7.52 -24.49 6.69
CA THR A 188 8.80 -23.83 6.44
C THR A 188 8.53 -22.39 5.98
N PRO A 189 8.77 -21.39 6.84
CA PRO A 189 8.60 -19.99 6.44
C PRO A 189 9.63 -19.57 5.38
N GLU A 190 9.25 -18.63 4.53
CA GLU A 190 10.13 -17.99 3.55
C GLU A 190 10.18 -16.48 3.80
N LEU A 191 11.36 -15.95 4.13
CA LEU A 191 11.58 -14.50 4.09
C LEU A 191 11.87 -14.10 2.65
N VAL A 192 10.98 -13.29 2.09
CA VAL A 192 11.17 -12.71 0.76
C VAL A 192 11.64 -11.28 0.93
N VAL A 193 12.80 -10.99 0.32
CA VAL A 193 13.40 -9.67 0.34
C VAL A 193 13.58 -9.15 -1.08
N ARG A 194 13.22 -7.89 -1.33
CA ARG A 194 13.57 -7.18 -2.56
C ARG A 194 14.25 -5.88 -2.20
N TYR A 195 15.35 -5.57 -2.89
CA TYR A 195 16.00 -4.26 -2.78
C TYR A 195 15.90 -3.49 -4.10
N PRO A 196 14.82 -2.71 -4.31
CA PRO A 196 14.68 -1.90 -5.52
C PRO A 196 15.73 -0.79 -5.70
N GLY A 197 16.49 -0.46 -4.65
CA GLY A 197 17.39 0.69 -4.63
C GLY A 197 16.67 1.96 -4.17
N ARG A 198 17.07 3.13 -4.68
CA ARG A 198 16.44 4.39 -4.31
C ARG A 198 15.09 4.59 -5.00
N ARG A 199 14.06 4.90 -4.23
CA ARG A 199 12.71 5.26 -4.70
C ARG A 199 12.38 6.67 -4.25
N GLU A 200 11.61 7.38 -5.06
CA GLU A 200 10.93 8.60 -4.61
C GLU A 200 9.63 8.21 -3.90
N LEU A 201 9.63 8.33 -2.58
CA LEU A 201 8.51 8.09 -1.69
C LEU A 201 7.63 9.35 -1.64
N HIS A 202 6.36 9.18 -1.98
CA HIS A 202 5.29 10.15 -1.73
C HIS A 202 4.37 9.58 -0.67
N HIS A 203 4.14 10.29 0.43
CA HIS A 203 3.27 9.82 1.50
C HIS A 203 2.58 11.01 2.20
N PRO A 204 1.36 10.89 2.72
CA PRO A 204 0.76 11.94 3.53
C PRO A 204 1.66 12.30 4.72
N ALA A 205 1.50 13.48 5.32
CA ALA A 205 2.24 13.80 6.52
C ALA A 205 2.04 12.72 7.61
N ARG A 206 3.05 12.54 8.49
CA ARG A 206 2.88 11.71 9.70
C ARG A 206 1.68 12.24 10.49
N SER A 207 0.75 11.35 10.85
CA SER A 207 -0.52 11.70 11.50
C SER A 207 -1.41 12.67 10.70
N GLY A 208 -1.19 12.81 9.40
CA GLY A 208 -2.05 13.59 8.52
C GLY A 208 -3.47 12.99 8.49
N THR A 209 -4.48 13.84 8.42
CA THR A 209 -5.90 13.41 8.34
C THR A 209 -6.45 13.49 6.91
N TYR A 210 -5.56 13.69 5.93
CA TYR A 210 -5.91 13.85 4.53
C TYR A 210 -5.45 12.65 3.69
N ARG A 211 -6.08 12.51 2.53
CA ARG A 211 -5.65 11.61 1.47
C ARG A 211 -4.82 12.40 0.45
N LEU A 212 -3.73 11.80 -0.01
CA LEU A 212 -2.81 12.42 -0.95
C LEU A 212 -3.07 11.84 -2.34
N PHE A 213 -3.16 12.69 -3.36
CA PHE A 213 -3.25 12.26 -4.75
C PHE A 213 -2.31 13.11 -5.62
N PRO A 214 -1.81 12.58 -6.74
CA PRO A 214 -1.16 13.41 -7.75
C PRO A 214 -2.07 14.56 -8.16
N SER A 215 -1.50 15.67 -8.64
CA SER A 215 -2.33 16.78 -9.12
C SER A 215 -3.12 16.44 -10.38
N PHE A 216 -2.68 15.44 -11.15
CA PHE A 216 -3.20 15.08 -12.48
C PHE A 216 -3.21 16.26 -13.48
N GLY A 217 -2.43 17.32 -13.21
CA GLY A 217 -2.44 18.54 -14.00
C GLY A 217 -3.70 19.40 -13.80
N LEU A 218 -4.48 19.18 -12.74
CA LEU A 218 -5.67 19.97 -12.44
C LEU A 218 -5.32 21.44 -12.16
N ASP A 219 -5.94 22.34 -12.92
CA ASP A 219 -5.95 23.77 -12.63
C ASP A 219 -7.11 24.10 -11.69
N LEU A 220 -6.82 24.17 -10.38
CA LEU A 220 -7.84 24.42 -9.36
C LEU A 220 -8.57 25.77 -9.55
N ASP A 221 -7.94 26.76 -10.17
CA ASP A 221 -8.57 28.07 -10.40
C ASP A 221 -9.60 28.01 -11.54
N GLY A 222 -9.48 27.01 -12.42
CA GLY A 222 -10.42 26.72 -13.50
C GLY A 222 -11.54 25.73 -13.15
N ILE A 223 -11.51 25.09 -11.97
CA ILE A 223 -12.53 24.11 -11.58
C ILE A 223 -13.79 24.83 -11.09
N PRO A 224 -14.98 24.54 -11.65
CA PRO A 224 -16.23 25.14 -11.17
C PRO A 224 -16.54 24.69 -9.74
N ASN A 225 -17.15 25.58 -8.96
CA ASN A 225 -17.64 25.31 -7.63
C ASN A 225 -19.05 25.92 -7.46
N PRO A 226 -20.12 25.11 -7.39
CA PRO A 226 -20.12 23.65 -7.28
C PRO A 226 -19.75 22.93 -8.60
N LEU A 227 -19.14 21.75 -8.47
CA LEU A 227 -18.77 20.88 -9.58
C LEU A 227 -19.90 19.89 -9.89
N PRO A 228 -20.49 19.87 -11.10
CA PRO A 228 -21.46 18.85 -11.45
C PRO A 228 -20.74 17.53 -11.77
N VAL A 229 -21.04 16.48 -11.02
CA VAL A 229 -20.39 15.17 -11.13
C VAL A 229 -21.13 14.33 -12.19
N PRO A 230 -20.43 13.84 -13.24
CA PRO A 230 -21.04 12.99 -14.25
C PRO A 230 -21.32 11.59 -13.69
N THR A 231 -22.49 11.06 -14.04
CA THR A 231 -22.91 9.71 -13.67
C THR A 231 -23.37 8.93 -14.89
N THR A 232 -23.12 7.62 -14.87
CA THR A 232 -23.57 6.66 -15.88
C THR A 232 -24.30 5.54 -15.14
N ALA A 233 -25.55 5.26 -15.52
CA ALA A 233 -26.43 4.31 -14.81
C ALA A 233 -26.56 4.58 -13.30
N GLY A 234 -26.48 5.86 -12.89
CA GLY A 234 -26.57 6.27 -11.49
C GLY A 234 -25.26 6.17 -10.71
N GLU A 235 -24.19 5.62 -11.28
CA GLU A 235 -22.87 5.51 -10.67
C GLU A 235 -21.92 6.60 -11.18
N LEU A 236 -20.90 6.97 -10.39
CA LEU A 236 -19.86 7.91 -10.82
C LEU A 236 -19.17 7.44 -12.11
N ASP A 237 -19.10 8.32 -13.11
CA ASP A 237 -18.29 8.10 -14.31
C ASP A 237 -16.95 8.83 -14.18
N ASP A 238 -15.92 8.11 -13.69
CA ASP A 238 -14.60 8.67 -13.42
C ASP A 238 -13.90 9.21 -14.69
N ARG A 239 -14.19 8.63 -15.86
CA ARG A 239 -13.58 9.03 -17.14
C ARG A 239 -14.25 10.29 -17.69
N ALA A 240 -15.57 10.37 -17.61
CA ALA A 240 -16.30 11.59 -17.96
C ALA A 240 -15.91 12.73 -17.01
N LEU A 241 -15.68 12.44 -15.73
CA LEU A 241 -15.18 13.41 -14.75
C LEU A 241 -13.79 13.92 -15.15
N ALA A 242 -12.88 13.03 -15.55
CA ALA A 242 -11.54 13.41 -16.01
C ALA A 242 -11.61 14.38 -17.19
N THR A 243 -12.39 14.00 -18.21
CA THR A 243 -12.59 14.81 -19.42
C THR A 243 -13.14 16.19 -19.06
N LYS A 244 -14.11 16.25 -18.14
CA LYS A 244 -14.73 17.50 -17.69
C LYS A 244 -13.75 18.41 -16.95
N LEU A 245 -12.83 17.84 -16.19
CA LEU A 245 -11.79 18.58 -15.46
C LEU A 245 -10.52 18.81 -16.31
N GLY A 246 -10.54 18.48 -17.60
CA GLY A 246 -9.41 18.67 -18.50
C GLY A 246 -8.24 17.69 -18.29
N VAL A 247 -8.46 16.59 -17.56
CA VAL A 247 -7.46 15.56 -17.29
C VAL A 247 -7.42 14.55 -18.43
N ASP A 248 -6.29 14.51 -19.13
CA ASP A 248 -6.04 13.55 -20.21
C ASP A 248 -5.40 12.26 -19.67
N LEU A 249 -6.24 11.32 -19.22
CA LEU A 249 -5.79 10.04 -18.66
C LEU A 249 -4.90 9.21 -19.60
N SER A 250 -4.96 9.44 -20.92
CA SER A 250 -4.14 8.71 -21.88
C SER A 250 -2.64 9.03 -21.75
N LYS A 251 -2.31 10.22 -21.25
CA LYS A 251 -0.93 10.67 -20.98
C LYS A 251 -0.38 10.13 -19.67
N HIS A 252 -1.23 9.57 -18.82
CA HIS A 252 -0.85 9.03 -17.53
C HIS A 252 -0.54 7.54 -17.60
N ALA A 253 0.49 7.12 -16.86
CA ALA A 253 0.80 5.69 -16.70
C ALA A 253 -0.37 4.96 -16.04
N TYR A 254 -0.49 3.65 -16.29
CA TYR A 254 -1.58 2.84 -15.72
C TYR A 254 -1.78 3.06 -14.20
N PRO A 255 -0.71 3.06 -13.37
CA PRO A 255 -0.88 3.26 -11.93
C PRO A 255 -1.44 4.64 -11.55
N GLU A 256 -1.09 5.70 -12.30
CA GLU A 256 -1.69 7.04 -12.10
C GLU A 256 -3.16 7.08 -12.52
N ARG A 257 -3.57 6.32 -13.54
CA ARG A 257 -5.01 6.17 -13.88
C ARG A 257 -5.80 5.47 -12.77
N VAL A 258 -5.18 4.54 -12.06
CA VAL A 258 -5.79 3.88 -10.89
C VAL A 258 -5.87 4.87 -9.71
N LEU A 259 -4.85 5.71 -9.49
CA LEU A 259 -4.91 6.81 -8.52
C LEU A 259 -6.03 7.79 -8.84
N TRP A 260 -6.25 8.10 -10.13
CA TRP A 260 -7.34 8.95 -10.58
C TRP A 260 -8.71 8.37 -10.18
N GLN A 261 -8.94 7.09 -10.47
CA GLN A 261 -10.19 6.42 -10.09
C GLN A 261 -10.43 6.54 -8.59
N ALA A 262 -9.42 6.28 -7.79
CA ALA A 262 -9.56 6.36 -6.35
C ALA A 262 -9.79 7.78 -5.83
N PHE A 263 -9.12 8.77 -6.42
CA PHE A 263 -9.40 10.18 -6.16
C PHE A 263 -10.88 10.49 -6.46
N ALA A 264 -11.34 10.12 -7.67
CA ALA A 264 -12.69 10.38 -8.12
C ALA A 264 -13.72 9.75 -7.17
N HIS A 265 -13.57 8.47 -6.84
CA HIS A 265 -14.47 7.78 -5.93
C HIS A 265 -14.35 8.23 -4.47
N THR A 266 -13.17 8.70 -4.05
CA THR A 266 -12.99 9.26 -2.69
C THR A 266 -13.68 10.60 -2.54
N ALA A 267 -13.58 11.47 -3.55
CA ALA A 267 -14.01 12.85 -3.46
C ALA A 267 -15.46 13.08 -3.93
N PHE A 268 -15.95 12.26 -4.87
CA PHE A 268 -17.20 12.54 -5.59
C PHE A 268 -18.23 11.41 -5.58
N ASN A 269 -17.91 10.23 -5.02
CA ASN A 269 -18.89 9.15 -4.92
C ASN A 269 -19.80 9.36 -3.70
N LEU A 270 -20.97 9.92 -3.93
CA LEU A 270 -21.94 10.28 -2.89
C LEU A 270 -22.88 9.13 -2.49
N GLN A 271 -22.75 7.96 -3.13
CA GLN A 271 -23.66 6.83 -2.95
C GLN A 271 -23.09 5.69 -2.10
N THR A 272 -21.85 5.80 -1.61
CA THR A 272 -21.19 4.70 -0.92
C THR A 272 -20.66 5.14 0.44
N ASP A 273 -21.12 4.49 1.51
CA ASP A 273 -20.49 4.55 2.84
C ASP A 273 -19.11 3.86 2.87
N MET A 274 -18.74 3.18 1.78
CA MET A 274 -17.48 2.45 1.67
C MET A 274 -16.34 3.36 1.25
N THR A 275 -15.22 3.27 1.97
CA THR A 275 -13.95 3.84 1.53
C THR A 275 -13.41 3.02 0.36
N PRO A 276 -13.13 3.63 -0.80
CA PRO A 276 -12.53 2.92 -1.93
C PRO A 276 -11.23 2.24 -1.49
N ALA A 277 -10.95 1.02 -1.95
CA ALA A 277 -9.72 0.30 -1.62
C ALA A 277 -9.04 -0.16 -2.92
N LEU A 278 -7.71 -0.14 -3.01
CA LEU A 278 -7.05 -0.83 -4.12
C LEU A 278 -7.07 -2.33 -3.87
N THR A 279 -6.75 -3.13 -4.86
CA THR A 279 -6.47 -4.56 -4.71
C THR A 279 -5.59 -4.96 -5.87
N THR A 280 -4.79 -6.00 -5.69
CA THR A 280 -3.94 -6.53 -6.75
C THR A 280 -4.55 -7.81 -7.28
N LEU A 281 -4.82 -7.85 -8.59
CA LEU A 281 -5.28 -9.07 -9.25
C LEU A 281 -4.15 -10.10 -9.29
N ASN A 282 -4.50 -11.38 -9.50
CA ASN A 282 -3.52 -12.46 -9.71
C ASN A 282 -2.53 -12.18 -10.86
N THR A 283 -2.89 -11.28 -11.79
CA THR A 283 -2.03 -10.81 -12.89
C THR A 283 -1.02 -9.74 -12.47
N GLY A 284 -1.04 -9.30 -11.21
CA GLY A 284 -0.21 -8.21 -10.69
C GLY A 284 -0.76 -6.80 -10.97
N HIS A 285 -1.92 -6.68 -11.62
CA HIS A 285 -2.54 -5.39 -11.89
C HIS A 285 -3.23 -4.85 -10.64
N ILE A 286 -2.94 -3.59 -10.32
CA ILE A 286 -3.63 -2.86 -9.25
C ILE A 286 -4.95 -2.32 -9.80
N VAL A 287 -6.05 -2.51 -9.08
CA VAL A 287 -7.39 -2.03 -9.45
C VAL A 287 -8.09 -1.41 -8.25
N LEU A 288 -9.05 -0.51 -8.49
CA LEU A 288 -9.93 0.01 -7.44
C LEU A 288 -11.11 -0.94 -7.20
N ARG A 289 -11.30 -1.38 -5.96
CA ARG A 289 -12.48 -2.09 -5.51
C ARG A 289 -13.50 -1.07 -4.97
N THR A 290 -14.65 -0.99 -5.62
CA THR A 290 -15.75 -0.07 -5.30
C THR A 290 -17.00 -0.78 -4.75
N ARG A 291 -17.01 -2.12 -4.76
CA ARG A 291 -18.06 -3.00 -4.21
C ARG A 291 -17.45 -4.24 -3.58
N GLU A 292 -18.06 -4.80 -2.53
CA GLU A 292 -17.77 -6.16 -2.08
C GLU A 292 -18.20 -7.13 -3.18
N THR A 293 -17.24 -7.70 -3.90
CA THR A 293 -17.46 -9.01 -4.53
C THR A 293 -17.45 -10.04 -3.41
N ARG A 294 -18.64 -10.49 -3.02
CA ARG A 294 -18.81 -11.75 -2.28
C ARG A 294 -18.34 -12.93 -3.11
#